data_AF-A0A133YY47-F1
#
_entry.id   AF-A0A133YY47-F1
#
_cell.length_a   1.000
_cell.length_b   1.000
_cell.length_c   1.000
_cell.angle_alpha   90.00
_cell.angle_beta   90.00
_cell.angle_gamma   90.00
#
_symmetry.space_group_name_H-M   'P 1'
#
loop_
_entity.id
_entity.type
_entity.pdbx_description
1 polymer ?
#
loop_
_entity_poly.entity_id
_entity_poly.type
_entity_poly.pdbx_seq_one_letter_code
_entity_poly.pdbx_strand_id
1 'polypeptide(L)'
;MAGTNKPSTDIVKIGSPEDSVNSIVVNSVSKNGLSTKYARKGLVLSFFAKPDVSYYGGSEEEYIRVCEPLGVASVAGTSYVAPWIAKKLSYLIDVLGLNRKVAKAMIIDAARGWDEKLTPEEVALYGHGVVPIHINDIIQTKDDEIKFVVSDVSEKWNTYSYDFPVPLKDNKYPYIAKTTMCYFPLCDRLQGVDYTNTELNLHFGRIGDDKKIKDIKGDKQNTEDTLEGERNYLLEGEARKQFRKWYN
;
A
#
# COMPACT_ATOMS: atom_id res chain seq x y z
N MET A 1 -5.54 8.87 7.56
CA MET A 1 -6.55 9.79 7.01
C MET A 1 -7.68 8.98 6.40
N ALA A 2 -8.93 9.40 6.57
CA ALA A 2 -10.10 8.70 6.03
C ALA A 2 -10.40 9.18 4.60
N GLY A 3 -10.77 8.29 3.69
CA GLY A 3 -11.09 8.60 2.29
C GLY A 3 -12.44 9.30 2.04
N THR A 4 -12.91 10.12 2.99
CA THR A 4 -14.21 10.82 3.13
C THR A 4 -15.42 10.17 2.46
N ASN A 5 -16.51 10.00 3.20
CA ASN A 5 -17.74 9.44 2.64
C ASN A 5 -18.24 10.24 1.40
N LYS A 6 -18.80 9.54 0.40
CA LYS A 6 -19.46 10.22 -0.73
C LYS A 6 -20.77 10.86 -0.26
N PRO A 7 -20.97 12.19 -0.45
CA PRO A 7 -22.21 12.84 -0.07
C PRO A 7 -23.33 12.64 -1.11
N SER A 8 -22.98 12.31 -2.35
CA SER A 8 -23.89 11.93 -3.44
C SER A 8 -23.30 10.79 -4.28
N THR A 9 -24.13 10.17 -5.12
CA THR A 9 -23.69 9.12 -6.06
C THR A 9 -22.74 9.63 -7.14
N ASP A 10 -22.76 10.94 -7.40
CA ASP A 10 -21.98 11.57 -8.47
C ASP A 10 -20.52 11.79 -8.06
N ILE A 11 -20.23 11.77 -6.75
CA ILE A 11 -18.89 11.91 -6.20
C ILE A 11 -18.32 10.52 -5.95
N VAL A 12 -17.50 10.06 -6.89
CA VAL A 12 -16.88 8.73 -6.83
C VAL A 12 -15.42 8.79 -6.39
N LYS A 13 -14.71 9.88 -6.70
CA LYS A 13 -13.25 9.95 -6.58
C LYS A 13 -12.77 10.41 -5.20
N ILE A 14 -11.68 9.81 -4.73
CA ILE A 14 -10.87 10.30 -3.61
C ILE A 14 -10.26 11.65 -4.00
N GLY A 15 -10.24 12.61 -3.06
CA GLY A 15 -9.75 13.97 -3.27
C GLY A 15 -8.88 14.46 -2.13
N SER A 16 -8.20 15.59 -2.31
CA SER A 16 -7.29 16.13 -1.29
C SER A 16 -8.00 16.32 0.07
N PRO A 17 -7.37 15.97 1.21
CA PRO A 17 -5.97 15.58 1.40
C PRO A 17 -5.67 14.07 1.26
N GLU A 18 -6.66 13.28 0.85
CA GLU A 18 -6.62 11.81 0.79
C GLU A 18 -5.79 11.25 -0.37
N ASP A 19 -5.14 12.13 -1.11
CA ASP A 19 -4.15 11.88 -2.14
C ASP A 19 -2.71 11.81 -1.58
N SER A 20 -2.53 12.11 -0.28
CA SER A 20 -1.21 12.14 0.36
C SER A 20 -0.44 10.81 0.26
N VAL A 21 0.74 10.86 -0.37
CA VAL A 21 1.69 9.75 -0.46
C VAL A 21 2.28 9.37 0.90
N ASN A 22 2.49 10.36 1.77
CA ASN A 22 3.09 10.19 3.10
C ASN A 22 2.08 9.85 4.21
N SER A 23 0.81 9.66 3.87
CA SER A 23 -0.22 9.23 4.80
C SER A 23 -0.61 7.77 4.57
N ILE A 24 -1.28 7.17 5.55
CA ILE A 24 -2.12 5.99 5.31
C ILE A 24 -3.56 6.48 5.11
N VAL A 25 -4.11 6.21 3.94
CA VAL A 25 -5.46 6.57 3.50
C VAL A 25 -6.30 5.32 3.59
N VAL A 26 -7.39 5.41 4.33
CA VAL A 26 -8.23 4.25 4.65
C VAL A 26 -9.62 4.40 4.08
N ASN A 27 -10.17 3.30 3.58
CA ASN A 27 -11.57 3.18 3.17
C ASN A 27 -12.33 2.20 4.05
N SER A 28 -13.65 2.14 3.87
CA SER A 28 -14.55 1.37 4.73
C SER A 28 -15.20 0.20 4.01
N VAL A 29 -15.17 -0.96 4.66
CA VAL A 29 -15.90 -2.16 4.27
C VAL A 29 -16.93 -2.57 5.32
N SER A 30 -17.91 -3.37 4.90
CA SER A 30 -18.81 -4.09 5.81
C SER A 30 -18.06 -5.15 6.60
N LYS A 31 -18.73 -5.77 7.58
CA LYS A 31 -18.13 -6.86 8.35
C LYS A 31 -17.74 -8.05 7.48
N ASN A 32 -18.44 -8.25 6.38
CA ASN A 32 -18.16 -9.30 5.39
C ASN A 32 -17.08 -8.89 4.37
N GLY A 33 -16.42 -7.74 4.57
CA GLY A 33 -15.38 -7.25 3.66
C GLY A 33 -15.91 -6.61 2.38
N LEU A 34 -17.22 -6.41 2.25
CA LEU A 34 -17.83 -5.82 1.06
C LEU A 34 -17.71 -4.30 1.08
N SER A 35 -17.51 -3.70 -0.08
CA SER A 35 -17.53 -2.24 -0.25
C SER A 35 -18.80 -1.63 0.31
N THR A 36 -18.63 -0.55 1.07
CA THR A 36 -19.76 0.23 1.58
C THR A 36 -20.36 1.14 0.51
N LYS A 37 -21.66 1.44 0.62
CA LYS A 37 -22.33 2.37 -0.32
C LYS A 37 -21.65 3.73 -0.33
N TYR A 38 -21.06 4.18 0.78
CA TYR A 38 -20.49 5.50 0.94
C TYR A 38 -18.98 5.59 0.61
N ALA A 39 -18.36 4.49 0.19
CA ALA A 39 -16.94 4.44 -0.17
C ALA A 39 -16.64 5.28 -1.43
N ARG A 40 -15.54 6.05 -1.38
CA ARG A 40 -14.91 6.64 -2.56
C ARG A 40 -13.90 5.67 -3.17
N LYS A 41 -13.51 5.93 -4.41
CA LYS A 41 -12.56 5.13 -5.19
C LYS A 41 -11.41 6.00 -5.67
N GLY A 42 -10.20 5.46 -5.69
CA GLY A 42 -9.13 5.96 -6.55
C GLY A 42 -9.29 5.44 -7.99
N LEU A 43 -8.21 5.22 -8.74
CA LEU A 43 -6.84 5.65 -8.43
C LEU A 43 -6.75 7.16 -8.34
N VAL A 44 -5.81 7.65 -7.53
CA VAL A 44 -5.54 9.09 -7.46
C VAL A 44 -4.39 9.41 -8.42
N LEU A 45 -4.56 10.48 -9.19
CA LEU A 45 -3.64 10.91 -10.25
C LEU A 45 -3.45 9.89 -11.39
N SER A 46 -4.26 8.84 -11.43
CA SER A 46 -4.23 7.72 -12.41
C SER A 46 -3.17 6.64 -12.15
N PHE A 47 -2.38 6.73 -11.07
CA PHE A 47 -1.30 5.78 -10.79
C PHE A 47 -1.13 5.41 -9.31
N PHE A 48 -1.47 6.30 -8.36
CA PHE A 48 -1.36 5.94 -6.94
C PHE A 48 -2.55 5.11 -6.50
N ALA A 49 -2.25 3.91 -5.99
CA ALA A 49 -3.19 3.04 -5.30
C ALA A 49 -3.69 3.71 -4.01
N LYS A 50 -4.79 4.45 -4.14
CA LYS A 50 -5.54 5.05 -3.04
C LYS A 50 -6.98 4.50 -3.07
N PRO A 51 -7.55 4.11 -1.92
CA PRO A 51 -6.97 4.15 -0.57
C PRO A 51 -5.74 3.24 -0.44
N ASP A 52 -4.88 3.42 0.56
CA ASP A 52 -3.78 2.47 0.78
C ASP A 52 -4.35 1.12 1.23
N VAL A 53 -5.37 1.13 2.09
CA VAL A 53 -6.05 -0.07 2.61
C VAL A 53 -7.51 0.22 2.95
N SER A 54 -8.28 -0.83 3.17
CA SER A 54 -9.64 -0.76 3.71
C SER A 54 -9.73 -1.46 5.06
N TYR A 55 -10.74 -1.10 5.86
CA TYR A 55 -11.01 -1.78 7.12
C TYR A 55 -12.48 -1.67 7.50
N TYR A 56 -12.93 -2.52 8.41
CA TYR A 56 -14.30 -2.54 8.88
C TYR A 56 -14.70 -1.19 9.49
N GLY A 57 -15.63 -0.51 8.83
CA GLY A 57 -16.11 0.82 9.22
C GLY A 57 -17.62 0.89 9.46
N GLY A 58 -18.28 -0.27 9.54
CA GLY A 58 -19.73 -0.39 9.74
C GLY A 58 -20.55 -0.33 8.44
N SER A 59 -21.65 -1.06 8.41
CA SER A 59 -22.63 -1.07 7.32
C SER A 59 -24.04 -1.28 7.87
N GLU A 60 -25.05 -1.26 7.00
CA GLU A 60 -26.45 -1.61 7.35
C GLU A 60 -26.58 -3.00 8.00
N GLU A 61 -25.68 -3.92 7.66
CA GLU A 61 -25.61 -5.27 8.23
C GLU A 61 -25.13 -5.25 9.67
N GLU A 62 -24.09 -4.45 9.96
CA GLU A 62 -23.53 -4.33 11.30
C GLU A 62 -22.81 -2.98 11.47
N TYR A 63 -23.39 -2.13 12.31
CA TYR A 63 -22.84 -0.83 12.66
C TYR A 63 -21.77 -0.93 13.76
N ILE A 64 -20.88 0.06 13.79
CA ILE A 64 -19.93 0.22 14.90
C ILE A 64 -20.65 0.88 16.06
N ARG A 65 -20.47 0.35 17.27
CA ARG A 65 -20.93 1.01 18.49
C ARG A 65 -19.92 2.06 18.95
N VAL A 66 -20.39 3.29 19.14
CA VAL A 66 -19.61 4.41 19.65
C VAL A 66 -20.31 5.04 20.85
N CYS A 67 -19.57 5.84 21.61
CA CYS A 67 -20.12 6.64 22.71
C CYS A 67 -20.25 8.08 22.23
N GLU A 68 -21.47 8.58 22.18
CA GLU A 68 -21.82 9.98 21.95
C GLU A 68 -22.17 10.66 23.29
N PRO A 69 -22.23 12.00 23.36
CA PRO A 69 -22.49 12.71 24.61
C PRO A 69 -23.76 12.28 25.36
N LEU A 70 -24.75 11.72 24.65
CA LEU A 70 -26.03 11.28 25.21
C LEU A 70 -26.17 9.75 25.33
N GLY A 71 -25.11 8.98 25.04
CA GLY A 71 -25.12 7.52 25.20
C GLY A 71 -24.54 6.76 24.00
N VAL A 72 -24.92 5.49 23.88
CA VAL A 72 -24.41 4.62 22.82
C VAL A 72 -25.10 4.94 21.49
N ALA A 73 -24.31 5.14 20.45
CA ALA A 73 -24.78 5.30 19.08
C ALA A 73 -24.23 4.20 18.17
N SER A 74 -24.97 3.92 17.10
CA SER A 74 -24.59 2.97 16.05
C SER A 74 -24.23 3.75 14.79
N VAL A 75 -22.98 3.67 14.36
CA VAL A 75 -22.43 4.50 13.28
C VAL A 75 -21.75 3.68 12.19
N ALA A 76 -21.67 4.26 10.99
CA ALA A 76 -20.93 3.72 9.87
C ALA A 76 -20.21 4.87 9.13
N GLY A 77 -18.97 4.65 8.71
CA GLY A 77 -18.23 5.67 7.96
C GLY A 77 -16.72 5.45 7.91
N THR A 78 -16.09 5.98 6.86
CA THR A 78 -14.63 6.01 6.71
C THR A 78 -13.94 6.77 7.87
N SER A 79 -14.58 7.80 8.40
CA SER A 79 -14.09 8.56 9.57
C SER A 79 -13.92 7.69 10.83
N TYR A 80 -14.70 6.63 10.97
CA TYR A 80 -14.59 5.69 12.09
C TYR A 80 -13.51 4.63 11.87
N VAL A 81 -13.08 4.42 10.62
CA VAL A 81 -12.00 3.50 10.27
C VAL A 81 -10.63 4.07 10.64
N ALA A 82 -10.40 5.36 10.38
CA ALA A 82 -9.11 5.99 10.62
C ALA A 82 -8.58 5.84 12.05
N PRO A 83 -9.39 6.00 13.13
CA PRO A 83 -8.97 5.72 14.50
C PRO A 83 -8.57 4.27 14.76
N TRP A 84 -9.23 3.28 14.14
CA TRP A 84 -8.87 1.87 14.31
C TRP A 84 -7.51 1.54 13.71
N ILE A 85 -7.23 2.05 12.51
CA ILE A 85 -5.92 1.90 11.88
C ILE A 85 -4.86 2.70 12.65
N ALA A 86 -5.17 3.90 13.14
CA ALA A 86 -4.27 4.67 14.00
C ALA A 86 -3.91 3.92 15.29
N LYS A 87 -4.89 3.26 15.93
CA LYS A 87 -4.65 2.40 17.10
C LYS A 87 -3.71 1.24 16.78
N LYS A 88 -3.90 0.56 15.65
CA LYS A 88 -3.00 -0.52 15.22
C LYS A 88 -1.58 0.01 14.96
N LEU A 89 -1.45 1.13 14.26
CA LEU A 89 -0.15 1.76 14.00
C LEU A 89 0.56 2.19 15.30
N SER A 90 -0.17 2.78 16.25
CA SER A 90 0.37 3.13 17.57
C SER A 90 0.87 1.89 18.32
N TYR A 91 0.12 0.78 18.28
CA TYR A 91 0.62 -0.46 18.86
C TYR A 91 1.92 -0.95 18.18
N LEU A 92 1.97 -0.95 16.84
CA LEU A 92 3.16 -1.36 16.09
C LEU A 92 4.38 -0.46 16.38
N ILE A 93 4.17 0.85 16.53
CA ILE A 93 5.25 1.82 16.71
C ILE A 93 5.65 1.96 18.18
N ASP A 94 4.68 2.28 19.03
CA ASP A 94 4.91 2.69 20.41
C ASP A 94 5.10 1.50 21.35
N VAL A 95 4.50 0.34 21.03
CA VAL A 95 4.60 -0.88 21.85
C VAL A 95 5.62 -1.86 21.30
N LEU A 96 5.60 -2.14 19.98
CA LEU A 96 6.55 -3.08 19.37
C LEU A 96 7.85 -2.42 18.91
N GLY A 97 7.95 -1.08 18.96
CA GLY A 97 9.18 -0.36 18.60
C GLY A 97 9.49 -0.31 17.11
N LEU A 98 8.53 -0.64 16.24
CA LEU A 98 8.74 -0.59 14.80
C LEU A 98 8.75 0.86 14.33
N ASN A 99 9.63 1.20 13.40
CA ASN A 99 9.56 2.53 12.81
C ASN A 99 8.31 2.69 11.93
N ARG A 100 7.92 3.94 11.68
CA ARG A 100 6.71 4.26 10.91
C ARG A 100 6.64 3.66 9.50
N LYS A 101 7.80 3.40 8.83
CA LYS A 101 7.85 2.80 7.48
C LYS A 101 7.46 1.34 7.56
N VAL A 102 8.11 0.62 8.46
CA VAL A 102 7.84 -0.79 8.75
C VAL A 102 6.41 -0.98 9.22
N ALA A 103 5.91 -0.13 10.14
CA ALA A 103 4.53 -0.22 10.61
C ALA A 103 3.51 -0.05 9.47
N LYS A 104 3.73 0.92 8.55
CA LYS A 104 2.89 1.07 7.35
C LYS A 104 2.99 -0.17 6.44
N ALA A 105 4.19 -0.69 6.21
CA ALA A 105 4.41 -1.88 5.39
C ALA A 105 3.68 -3.11 5.97
N MET A 106 3.72 -3.33 7.28
CA MET A 106 3.02 -4.45 7.93
C MET A 106 1.50 -4.37 7.77
N ILE A 107 0.93 -3.16 7.87
CA ILE A 107 -0.52 -2.97 7.66
C ILE A 107 -0.91 -3.29 6.21
N ILE A 108 -0.13 -2.81 5.23
CA ILE A 108 -0.38 -3.05 3.80
C ILE A 108 -0.19 -4.54 3.47
N ASP A 109 0.88 -5.15 3.96
CA ASP A 109 1.19 -6.57 3.75
C ASP A 109 0.09 -7.49 4.29
N ALA A 110 -0.37 -7.22 5.51
CA ALA A 110 -1.46 -7.97 6.14
C ALA A 110 -2.81 -7.77 5.42
N ALA A 111 -3.07 -6.57 4.90
CA ALA A 111 -4.27 -6.30 4.11
C ALA A 111 -4.26 -7.02 2.76
N ARG A 112 -3.09 -7.10 2.11
CA ARG A 112 -2.93 -7.73 0.80
C ARG A 112 -2.96 -9.24 0.85
N GLY A 113 -2.43 -9.84 1.91
CA GLY A 113 -2.28 -11.29 2.01
C GLY A 113 -1.50 -11.84 0.81
N TRP A 114 -1.87 -13.02 0.33
CA TRP A 114 -1.26 -13.67 -0.84
C TRP A 114 -2.08 -13.48 -2.13
N ASP A 115 -3.00 -12.51 -2.16
CA ASP A 115 -3.83 -12.27 -3.35
C ASP A 115 -3.01 -11.65 -4.49
N GLU A 116 -2.66 -12.49 -5.46
CA GLU A 116 -1.80 -12.14 -6.59
C GLU A 116 -2.53 -11.33 -7.68
N LYS A 117 -3.87 -11.26 -7.70
CA LYS A 117 -4.61 -10.76 -8.88
C LYS A 117 -5.78 -9.82 -8.56
N LEU A 118 -5.51 -8.74 -7.83
CA LEU A 118 -6.46 -7.64 -7.76
C LEU A 118 -6.52 -6.88 -9.09
N THR A 119 -7.73 -6.70 -9.60
CA THR A 119 -8.02 -5.81 -10.73
C THR A 119 -7.76 -4.35 -10.37
N PRO A 120 -7.48 -3.46 -11.35
CA PRO A 120 -7.37 -2.02 -11.10
C PRO A 120 -8.59 -1.45 -10.36
N GLU A 121 -9.79 -1.95 -10.64
CA GLU A 121 -11.05 -1.55 -10.00
C GLU A 121 -11.10 -1.93 -8.52
N GLU A 122 -10.60 -3.12 -8.18
CA GLU A 122 -10.48 -3.57 -6.79
C GLU A 122 -9.43 -2.76 -6.04
N VAL A 123 -8.28 -2.46 -6.66
CA VAL A 123 -7.24 -1.61 -6.05
C VAL A 123 -7.77 -0.19 -5.82
N ALA A 124 -8.48 0.36 -6.80
CA ALA A 124 -9.12 1.67 -6.67
C ALA A 124 -10.12 1.73 -5.52
N LEU A 125 -10.78 0.62 -5.20
CA LEU A 125 -11.83 0.59 -4.18
C LEU A 125 -11.29 0.20 -2.79
N TYR A 126 -10.56 -0.92 -2.72
CA TYR A 126 -10.09 -1.52 -1.49
C TYR A 126 -8.66 -1.13 -1.13
N GLY A 127 -7.91 -0.56 -2.08
CA GLY A 127 -6.48 -0.34 -1.93
C GLY A 127 -5.70 -1.63 -2.08
N HIS A 128 -4.72 -1.82 -1.21
CA HIS A 128 -3.99 -3.08 -1.12
C HIS A 128 -4.77 -4.20 -0.44
N GLY A 129 -5.98 -3.95 0.07
CA GLY A 129 -6.88 -4.98 0.61
C GLY A 129 -7.51 -4.57 1.94
N VAL A 130 -8.07 -5.55 2.66
CA VAL A 130 -8.78 -5.31 3.93
C VAL A 130 -7.87 -5.69 5.11
N VAL A 131 -7.56 -4.72 5.97
CA VAL A 131 -6.72 -4.95 7.16
C VAL A 131 -7.44 -5.91 8.13
N PRO A 132 -6.77 -6.94 8.67
CA PRO A 132 -7.36 -7.83 9.66
C PRO A 132 -7.85 -7.12 10.92
N ILE A 133 -8.99 -7.57 11.47
CA ILE A 133 -9.58 -7.02 12.69
C ILE A 133 -8.67 -7.31 13.90
N HIS A 134 -8.20 -8.54 14.05
CA HIS A 134 -7.32 -8.91 15.15
C HIS A 134 -5.88 -8.45 14.87
N ILE A 135 -5.17 -7.95 15.90
CA ILE A 135 -3.79 -7.47 15.73
C ILE A 135 -2.81 -8.63 15.48
N ASN A 136 -3.08 -9.82 16.06
CA ASN A 136 -2.24 -11.00 15.87
C ASN A 136 -2.12 -11.41 14.40
N ASP A 137 -3.17 -11.22 13.61
CA ASP A 137 -3.16 -11.51 12.17
C ASP A 137 -2.24 -10.56 11.37
N ILE A 138 -1.68 -9.54 12.02
CA ILE A 138 -0.71 -8.59 11.45
C ILE A 138 0.70 -8.88 11.96
N ILE A 139 0.85 -9.21 13.24
CA ILE A 139 2.15 -9.38 13.91
C ILE A 139 2.66 -10.82 13.95
N GLN A 140 1.76 -11.79 13.75
CA GLN A 140 2.09 -13.21 13.66
C GLN A 140 2.04 -13.65 12.20
N THR A 141 2.86 -14.65 11.90
CA THR A 141 2.91 -15.29 10.59
C THR A 141 2.46 -16.73 10.76
N LYS A 142 1.85 -17.30 9.72
CA LYS A 142 1.42 -18.71 9.69
C LYS A 142 2.65 -19.63 9.64
N ASP A 143 2.46 -20.89 10.05
CA ASP A 143 3.54 -21.89 10.11
C ASP A 143 4.17 -22.20 8.74
N ASP A 144 3.48 -21.88 7.64
CA ASP A 144 3.93 -22.09 6.26
C ASP A 144 4.60 -20.86 5.63
N GLU A 145 4.81 -19.77 6.39
CA GLU A 145 5.40 -18.53 5.89
C GLU A 145 6.58 -18.07 6.77
N ILE A 146 7.65 -17.60 6.12
CA ILE A 146 8.76 -16.92 6.80
C ILE A 146 8.69 -15.45 6.42
N LYS A 147 8.54 -14.58 7.42
CA LYS A 147 8.47 -13.12 7.22
C LYS A 147 9.73 -12.45 7.70
N PHE A 148 10.40 -11.75 6.79
CA PHE A 148 11.54 -10.91 7.10
C PHE A 148 11.10 -9.44 7.15
N VAL A 149 11.53 -8.73 8.19
CA VAL A 149 11.30 -7.29 8.33
C VAL A 149 12.65 -6.61 8.25
N VAL A 150 12.82 -5.81 7.20
CA VAL A 150 14.04 -5.05 6.95
C VAL A 150 13.72 -3.57 6.97
N SER A 151 14.59 -2.79 7.60
CA SER A 151 14.49 -1.34 7.61
C SER A 151 15.87 -0.74 7.52
N ASP A 152 16.00 0.25 6.64
CA ASP A 152 17.23 1.00 6.46
C ASP A 152 16.91 2.44 6.02
N VAL A 153 17.95 3.28 5.99
CA VAL A 153 17.90 4.62 5.42
C VAL A 153 18.66 4.59 4.10
N SER A 154 17.94 4.80 2.99
CA SER A 154 18.58 4.96 1.70
C SER A 154 19.24 6.34 1.60
N GLU A 155 20.57 6.32 1.54
CA GLU A 155 21.37 7.50 1.19
C GLU A 155 21.61 7.52 -0.34
N LYS A 156 21.83 8.72 -0.88
CA LYS A 156 21.93 8.93 -2.34
C LYS A 156 23.01 8.02 -2.93
N TRP A 157 22.66 7.29 -4.00
CA TRP A 157 23.53 6.37 -4.77
C TRP A 157 23.90 5.04 -4.11
N ASN A 158 23.29 4.67 -2.98
CA ASN A 158 23.56 3.38 -2.35
C ASN A 158 22.61 2.29 -2.85
N THR A 159 23.17 1.16 -3.27
CA THR A 159 22.45 -0.10 -3.46
C THR A 159 22.57 -0.91 -2.17
N TYR A 160 21.43 -1.32 -1.61
CA TYR A 160 21.38 -2.16 -0.41
C TYR A 160 21.04 -3.59 -0.82
N SER A 161 21.79 -4.57 -0.31
CA SER A 161 21.59 -5.98 -0.61
C SER A 161 21.46 -6.76 0.69
N TYR A 162 20.44 -7.60 0.75
CA TYR A 162 20.11 -8.42 1.92
C TYR A 162 20.05 -9.88 1.50
N ASP A 163 20.78 -10.72 2.21
CA ASP A 163 20.76 -12.16 1.99
C ASP A 163 19.71 -12.80 2.92
N PHE A 164 18.71 -13.44 2.32
CA PHE A 164 17.66 -14.13 3.04
C PHE A 164 17.87 -15.65 2.94
N PRO A 165 17.89 -16.38 4.06
CA PRO A 165 17.92 -17.83 4.01
C PRO A 165 16.58 -18.33 3.46
N VAL A 166 16.64 -19.10 2.37
CA VAL A 166 15.46 -19.70 1.72
C VAL A 166 15.55 -21.23 1.74
N PRO A 167 14.42 -21.95 1.89
CA PRO A 167 14.44 -23.40 1.90
C PRO A 167 14.98 -24.00 0.59
N LEU A 168 15.95 -24.90 0.71
CA LEU A 168 16.49 -25.70 -0.40
C LEU A 168 15.99 -27.14 -0.27
N LYS A 169 15.31 -27.63 -1.30
CA LYS A 169 14.86 -29.03 -1.39
C LYS A 169 15.16 -29.56 -2.79
N ASP A 170 15.84 -30.69 -2.87
CA ASP A 170 16.19 -31.35 -4.14
C ASP A 170 16.93 -30.42 -5.14
N ASN A 171 17.89 -29.62 -4.64
CA ASN A 171 18.59 -28.57 -5.41
C ASN A 171 17.68 -27.51 -6.06
N LYS A 172 16.45 -27.37 -5.55
CA LYS A 172 15.49 -26.35 -5.97
C LYS A 172 15.09 -25.50 -4.77
N TYR A 173 14.58 -24.31 -5.07
CA TYR A 173 13.99 -23.42 -4.07
C TYR A 173 12.48 -23.33 -4.31
N PRO A 174 11.67 -24.29 -3.79
CA PRO A 174 10.24 -24.37 -4.04
C PRO A 174 9.46 -23.42 -3.11
N TYR A 175 9.68 -22.12 -3.23
CA TYR A 175 8.96 -21.10 -2.49
C TYR A 175 8.30 -20.08 -3.42
N ILE A 176 7.25 -19.44 -2.93
CA ILE A 176 6.73 -18.19 -3.47
C ILE A 176 7.19 -17.07 -2.54
N ALA A 177 7.45 -15.89 -3.10
CA ALA A 177 7.83 -14.73 -2.33
C ALA A 177 7.06 -13.51 -2.77
N LYS A 178 6.85 -12.62 -1.80
CA LYS A 178 6.20 -11.33 -1.93
C LYS A 178 7.04 -10.35 -1.13
N THR A 179 7.16 -9.13 -1.63
CA THR A 179 7.82 -8.05 -0.90
C THR A 179 6.90 -6.84 -0.87
N THR A 180 6.78 -6.23 0.31
CA THR A 180 6.04 -4.99 0.52
C THR A 180 7.04 -3.92 0.95
N MET A 181 7.25 -2.90 0.12
CA MET A 181 8.13 -1.78 0.42
C MET A 181 7.32 -0.53 0.73
N CYS A 182 7.68 0.16 1.81
CA CYS A 182 7.13 1.48 2.15
C CYS A 182 8.27 2.44 2.48
N TYR A 183 8.25 3.62 1.85
CA TYR A 183 9.16 4.70 2.15
C TYR A 183 8.38 6.02 2.23
N PHE A 184 8.96 7.01 2.91
CA PHE A 184 8.38 8.35 3.00
C PHE A 184 9.35 9.31 2.32
N PRO A 185 9.11 9.65 1.05
CA PRO A 185 9.97 10.62 0.38
C PRO A 185 9.80 12.02 0.97
N LEU A 186 10.80 12.87 0.73
CA LEU A 186 10.67 14.31 0.96
C LEU A 186 9.67 14.86 -0.05
N CYS A 187 8.65 15.55 0.47
CA CYS A 187 7.65 16.18 -0.38
C CYS A 187 7.95 17.65 -0.61
N ASP A 188 7.88 18.08 -1.87
CA ASP A 188 8.01 19.49 -2.26
C ASP A 188 6.73 19.94 -2.96
N ARG A 189 6.13 21.03 -2.44
CA ARG A 189 4.91 21.63 -3.00
C ARG A 189 5.14 22.20 -4.40
N LEU A 190 6.39 22.49 -4.76
CA LEU A 190 6.77 22.97 -6.09
C LEU A 190 6.86 21.84 -7.12
N GLN A 191 6.88 20.56 -6.70
CA GLN A 191 7.00 19.39 -7.58
C GLN A 191 5.66 18.90 -8.16
N GLY A 192 4.63 19.75 -8.17
CA GLY A 192 3.37 19.47 -8.84
C GLY A 192 2.68 18.20 -8.35
N VAL A 193 2.12 17.44 -9.28
CA VAL A 193 1.26 16.28 -9.02
C VAL A 193 1.95 15.10 -8.33
N ASP A 194 3.25 14.90 -8.51
CA ASP A 194 3.94 13.76 -7.89
C ASP A 194 4.38 14.07 -6.46
N TYR A 195 4.46 15.36 -6.10
CA TYR A 195 4.88 15.88 -4.80
C TYR A 195 6.23 15.36 -4.28
N THR A 196 6.98 14.51 -4.99
CA THR A 196 8.28 13.94 -4.62
C THR A 196 9.23 13.91 -5.82
N ASN A 197 10.53 14.05 -5.55
CA ASN A 197 11.62 13.87 -6.50
C ASN A 197 12.44 12.58 -6.25
N THR A 198 11.99 11.75 -5.30
CA THR A 198 12.66 10.52 -4.89
C THR A 198 11.73 9.34 -5.13
N GLU A 199 12.22 8.37 -5.91
CA GLU A 199 11.58 7.08 -6.14
C GLU A 199 12.59 5.97 -5.83
N LEU A 200 12.12 4.88 -5.22
CA LEU A 200 12.93 3.70 -4.95
C LEU A 200 12.44 2.54 -5.80
N ASN A 201 13.34 1.90 -6.53
CA ASN A 201 13.05 0.66 -7.23
C ASN A 201 13.42 -0.55 -6.38
N LEU A 202 12.59 -1.59 -6.40
CA LEU A 202 12.83 -2.82 -5.65
C LEU A 202 13.07 -3.99 -6.61
N HIS A 203 14.28 -4.56 -6.54
CA HIS A 203 14.63 -5.82 -7.18
C HIS A 203 14.70 -6.93 -6.13
N PHE A 204 14.06 -8.06 -6.41
CA PHE A 204 14.06 -9.23 -5.53
C PHE A 204 14.16 -10.50 -6.36
N GLY A 205 15.22 -11.25 -6.12
CA GLY A 205 15.61 -12.34 -7.00
C GLY A 205 16.82 -13.11 -6.52
N ARG A 206 17.25 -14.07 -7.34
CA ARG A 206 18.47 -14.85 -7.07
C ARG A 206 19.66 -14.15 -7.70
N ILE A 207 20.84 -14.24 -7.06
CA ILE A 207 22.08 -13.80 -7.68
C ILE A 207 22.47 -14.83 -8.76
N GLY A 208 22.57 -14.39 -10.01
CA GLY A 208 23.05 -15.21 -11.12
C GLY A 208 24.56 -15.36 -11.12
N ASP A 209 25.07 -16.25 -11.99
CA ASP A 209 26.51 -16.46 -12.16
C ASP A 209 27.25 -15.18 -12.62
N ASP A 210 26.53 -14.24 -13.23
CA ASP A 210 26.99 -12.91 -13.64
C ASP A 210 27.01 -11.88 -12.49
N LYS A 211 26.74 -12.31 -11.26
CA LYS A 211 26.61 -11.48 -10.04
C LYS A 211 25.50 -10.42 -10.13
N LYS A 212 24.53 -10.57 -11.02
CA LYS A 212 23.33 -9.71 -11.10
C LYS A 212 22.12 -10.39 -10.46
N ILE A 213 21.18 -9.57 -10.01
CA ILE A 213 19.89 -10.06 -9.49
C ILE A 213 19.04 -10.52 -10.68
N LYS A 214 18.59 -11.77 -10.65
CA LYS A 214 17.57 -12.33 -11.53
C LYS A 214 16.23 -12.27 -10.81
N ASP A 215 15.42 -11.26 -11.11
CA ASP A 215 14.12 -11.00 -10.46
C ASP A 215 13.11 -12.14 -10.63
N ILE A 216 12.27 -12.37 -9.61
CA ILE A 216 11.36 -13.53 -9.53
C ILE A 216 10.21 -13.48 -10.56
N LYS A 217 9.71 -12.28 -10.88
CA LYS A 217 8.70 -12.03 -11.92
C LYS A 217 9.02 -10.64 -12.46
N GLY A 218 9.52 -10.56 -13.69
CA GLY A 218 10.11 -9.35 -14.30
C GLY A 218 9.53 -8.03 -13.78
N ASP A 219 10.43 -7.16 -13.33
CA ASP A 219 10.10 -5.87 -12.74
C ASP A 219 9.21 -5.05 -13.70
N LYS A 220 8.09 -4.56 -13.17
CA LYS A 220 7.17 -3.64 -13.89
C LYS A 220 7.24 -2.22 -13.33
N GLN A 221 7.94 -2.02 -12.23
CA GLN A 221 8.08 -0.73 -11.56
C GLN A 221 8.99 0.18 -12.39
N ASN A 222 10.08 -0.38 -12.95
CA ASN A 222 10.88 0.26 -13.99
C ASN A 222 11.22 -0.78 -15.05
N THR A 223 10.39 -0.92 -16.09
CA THR A 223 10.81 -1.60 -17.31
C THR A 223 11.88 -0.75 -18.01
N GLU A 224 13.12 -0.86 -17.55
CA GLU A 224 14.26 -0.60 -18.43
C GLU A 224 14.25 -1.72 -19.46
N ASP A 225 13.81 -1.42 -20.68
CA ASP A 225 13.90 -2.34 -21.81
C ASP A 225 15.38 -2.75 -21.99
N THR A 226 15.73 -3.95 -21.54
CA THR A 226 17.01 -4.56 -21.90
C THR A 226 16.90 -5.09 -23.32
N LEU A 227 17.50 -4.36 -24.26
CA LEU A 227 18.55 -4.79 -25.20
C LEU A 227 18.44 -4.00 -26.53
N GLU A 228 19.53 -3.33 -26.87
CA GLU A 228 19.78 -2.57 -28.12
C GLU A 228 19.05 -1.22 -28.26
N GLY A 229 19.61 -0.18 -27.64
CA GLY A 229 19.80 1.08 -28.35
C GLY A 229 19.00 2.32 -27.93
N GLU A 230 17.94 2.22 -27.13
CA GLU A 230 17.15 3.42 -26.78
C GLU A 230 17.01 3.60 -25.27
N ARG A 231 17.74 4.59 -24.74
CA ARG A 231 17.51 5.12 -23.39
C ARG A 231 16.16 5.81 -23.39
N ASN A 232 15.12 5.12 -22.92
CA ASN A 232 13.80 5.72 -22.71
C ASN A 232 13.87 6.64 -21.48
N TYR A 233 14.39 7.86 -21.68
CA TYR A 233 13.97 8.97 -20.83
C TYR A 233 12.47 9.13 -21.06
N LEU A 234 11.64 8.87 -20.06
CA LEU A 234 10.24 9.28 -20.10
C LEU A 234 10.23 10.81 -20.17
N LEU A 235 10.11 11.34 -21.39
CA LEU A 235 10.04 12.77 -21.60
C LEU A 235 8.79 13.29 -20.93
N GLU A 236 8.89 14.43 -20.24
CA GLU A 236 7.77 15.03 -19.50
C GLU A 236 6.51 15.15 -20.37
N GLY A 237 6.66 15.40 -21.67
CA GLY A 237 5.57 15.45 -22.65
C GLY A 237 4.82 14.13 -22.83
N GLU A 238 5.52 12.99 -22.77
CA GLU A 238 4.93 11.65 -22.86
C GLU A 238 4.29 11.28 -21.53
N ALA A 239 4.94 11.62 -20.41
CA ALA A 239 4.38 11.49 -19.08
C ALA A 239 3.09 12.34 -18.92
N ARG A 240 3.02 13.52 -19.54
CA ARG A 240 1.80 14.36 -19.58
C ARG A 240 0.65 13.68 -20.34
N LYS A 241 0.94 12.99 -21.44
CA LYS A 241 -0.07 12.29 -22.25
C LYS A 241 -0.54 10.99 -21.62
N GLN A 242 0.39 10.19 -21.08
CA GLN A 242 0.12 8.88 -20.51
C GLN A 242 -0.43 8.98 -19.08
N PHE A 243 0.09 9.90 -18.25
CA PHE A 243 -0.22 9.97 -16.82
C PHE A 243 -1.08 11.17 -16.43
N ARG A 244 -1.53 12.00 -17.40
CA ARG A 244 -2.42 13.15 -17.20
C ARG A 244 -2.00 14.08 -16.05
N LYS A 245 -0.69 14.19 -15.81
CA LYS A 245 -0.03 14.81 -14.64
C LYS A 245 -0.42 16.28 -14.37
N TRP A 246 -1.18 16.94 -15.25
CA TRP A 246 -1.64 18.32 -15.09
C TRP A 246 -3.01 18.62 -15.72
N TYR A 247 -3.79 17.60 -16.10
CA TYR A 247 -5.18 17.83 -16.52
C TYR A 247 -6.06 17.98 -15.26
N ASN A 248 -6.09 19.19 -14.71
CA ASN A 248 -7.15 19.65 -13.82
C ASN A 248 -8.38 20.06 -14.63
#